data_AF-A0A0S2TFC2-F1
#
_entry.id   AF-A0A0S2TFC2-F1
#
_cell.length_a   1.000
_cell.length_b   1.000
_cell.length_c   1.000
_cell.angle_alpha   90.00
_cell.angle_beta   90.00
_cell.angle_gamma   90.00
#
_symmetry.space_group_name_H-M   'P 1'
#
loop_
_entity.id
_entity.type
_entity.pdbx_description
1 polymer ?
#
loop_
_entity_poly.entity_id
_entity_poly.type
_entity_poly.pdbx_seq_one_letter_code
_entity_poly.pdbx_strand_id
1 'polypeptide(L)'
;MTDIESNSDAMPCRYCRQPVHPLATKCPHCGEHLTDASQSQRIGKKILAAVGVTTALLSLFFGLKEGYFFVEQRQQQREMFAAHLSAAEHFLKLDNLEYAEASLNRALDINPNDTQLQLRYFLLRARNLLREADYYGVQLPDEYMAVMPELITRGFSLIENDFASHDQARLLLSLARLLQYDRRWQTPDAVAALFADARALSPHDADVAYWYGEWLMNQAPPDEHGLSLMQEAVQRQPDNALYHYGLGRYQARRQDYAVAIESLKQAILLRPKQHELQTIRAANEAEHALRQALLDADTQNEITGTDFYGLSMSERIALAEFALEHGSSNRRLWLLSARLFHANNRHAEAEALLRKILGDYNQRSDKDNLELFAAVLDAQEKNAEANQVRQLLAQKHERELYEEILETGYEGKHRYKVGLKVAKQNEGEGIEVIKAYEGYPFAKAGIQSGDQLLEFAHRKVENLRSIWVPINDFSPGTDVPLKIRRGNEELSLTVIIE
;
A
#
# COMPACT_ATOMS: atom_id res chain seq x y z
N MET A 1 108.69 9.82 -70.38
CA MET A 1 108.24 11.14 -69.93
C MET A 1 107.78 10.94 -68.50
N THR A 2 108.73 11.14 -67.58
CA THR A 2 108.80 12.29 -66.65
C THR A 2 108.00 11.96 -65.39
N ASP A 3 108.48 12.07 -64.16
CA ASP A 3 109.78 12.34 -63.56
C ASP A 3 109.60 12.04 -62.06
N ILE A 4 110.70 11.99 -61.35
CA ILE A 4 110.86 11.76 -59.91
C ILE A 4 110.17 12.88 -59.11
N GLU A 5 109.51 12.54 -58.00
CA GLU A 5 109.58 13.39 -56.79
C GLU A 5 109.27 12.57 -55.52
N SER A 6 110.33 12.35 -54.74
CA SER A 6 110.27 11.95 -53.34
C SER A 6 109.46 12.97 -52.55
N ASN A 7 108.32 12.57 -52.00
CA ASN A 7 107.63 13.36 -50.99
C ASN A 7 107.72 12.64 -49.64
N SER A 8 108.80 12.94 -48.92
CA SER A 8 109.18 12.41 -47.61
C SER A 8 108.32 12.93 -46.46
N ASP A 9 107.21 13.60 -46.73
CA ASP A 9 106.34 14.20 -45.72
C ASP A 9 105.00 13.45 -45.61
N ALA A 10 104.99 12.12 -45.73
CA ALA A 10 103.79 11.34 -45.42
C ALA A 10 103.76 11.03 -43.91
N MET A 11 102.73 11.53 -43.21
CA MET A 11 102.55 11.21 -41.80
C MET A 11 101.77 9.89 -41.65
N PRO A 12 102.11 9.02 -40.69
CA PRO A 12 101.34 7.80 -40.47
C PRO A 12 99.96 8.15 -39.89
N CYS A 13 98.90 7.59 -40.47
CA CYS A 13 97.56 7.68 -39.89
C CYS A 13 97.56 7.15 -38.46
N ARG A 14 96.98 7.89 -37.50
CA ARG A 14 96.90 7.48 -36.09
C ARG A 14 96.18 6.14 -35.87
N TYR A 15 95.27 5.74 -36.78
CA TYR A 15 94.44 4.54 -36.64
C TYR A 15 95.03 3.33 -37.38
N CYS A 16 95.28 3.45 -38.70
CA CYS A 16 95.74 2.32 -39.51
C CYS A 16 97.25 2.33 -39.79
N ARG A 17 97.97 3.36 -39.35
CA ARG A 17 99.42 3.58 -39.54
C ARG A 17 99.91 3.63 -40.99
N GLN A 18 99.02 3.56 -41.97
CA GLN A 18 99.35 3.78 -43.39
C GLN A 18 99.74 5.25 -43.62
N PRO A 19 100.67 5.53 -44.55
CA PRO A 19 101.11 6.88 -44.86
C PRO A 19 99.97 7.69 -45.48
N VAL A 20 99.72 8.89 -44.95
CA VAL A 20 98.71 9.80 -45.48
C VAL A 20 99.29 11.20 -45.66
N HIS A 21 98.79 11.92 -46.65
CA HIS A 21 99.17 13.30 -46.93
C HIS A 21 98.89 14.22 -45.71
N PRO A 22 99.81 15.12 -45.32
CA PRO A 22 99.69 15.95 -44.11
C PRO A 22 98.44 16.83 -44.05
N LEU A 23 97.96 17.29 -45.20
CA LEU A 23 96.78 18.14 -45.33
C LEU A 23 95.46 17.37 -45.46
N ALA A 24 95.49 16.03 -45.44
CA ALA A 24 94.28 15.22 -45.57
C ALA A 24 93.44 15.28 -44.28
N THR A 25 92.17 15.65 -44.39
CA THR A 25 91.22 15.67 -43.26
C THR A 25 90.57 14.31 -43.00
N LYS A 26 90.75 13.33 -43.90
CA LYS A 26 90.23 11.96 -43.82
C LYS A 26 91.24 10.99 -44.44
N CYS A 27 91.44 9.83 -43.81
CA CYS A 27 92.34 8.81 -44.31
C CYS A 27 91.69 8.05 -45.48
N PRO A 28 92.34 7.96 -46.65
CA PRO A 28 91.79 7.25 -47.80
C PRO A 28 91.81 5.73 -47.64
N HIS A 29 92.63 5.20 -46.72
CA HIS A 29 92.78 3.75 -46.52
C HIS A 29 91.77 3.16 -45.55
N CYS A 30 91.48 3.84 -44.43
CA CYS A 30 90.52 3.36 -43.44
C CYS A 30 89.25 4.22 -43.32
N GLY A 31 89.19 5.38 -43.98
CA GLY A 31 88.05 6.28 -43.93
C GLY A 31 87.94 7.14 -42.67
N GLU A 32 88.89 7.07 -41.73
CA GLU A 32 88.82 7.84 -40.48
C GLU A 32 89.23 9.31 -40.63
N HIS A 33 88.57 10.21 -39.91
CA HIS A 33 88.92 11.64 -39.91
C HIS A 33 90.24 11.89 -39.16
N LEU A 34 91.16 12.62 -39.79
CA LEU A 34 92.53 12.85 -39.30
C LEU A 34 92.68 14.14 -38.48
N THR A 35 91.70 15.05 -38.57
CA THR A 35 91.65 16.29 -37.78
C THR A 35 90.82 16.10 -36.51
N ASP A 36 91.33 16.59 -35.38
CA ASP A 36 90.56 16.64 -34.14
C ASP A 36 89.37 17.59 -34.31
N ALA A 37 88.15 17.11 -34.07
CA ALA A 37 86.94 17.93 -34.16
C ALA A 37 87.10 19.22 -33.34
N SER A 38 86.76 20.38 -33.92
CA SER A 38 86.95 21.68 -33.28
C SER A 38 86.22 21.76 -31.94
N GLN A 39 86.68 22.61 -31.01
CA GLN A 39 86.08 22.75 -29.69
C GLN A 39 84.58 23.05 -29.77
N SER A 40 84.13 23.83 -30.76
CA SER A 40 82.72 24.12 -31.02
C SER A 40 81.92 22.89 -31.46
N GLN A 41 82.47 22.00 -32.28
CA GLN A 41 81.81 20.75 -32.68
C GLN A 41 81.71 19.75 -31.53
N ARG A 42 82.73 19.67 -30.66
CA ARG A 42 82.68 18.84 -29.43
C ARG A 42 81.63 19.35 -28.45
N ILE A 43 81.55 20.68 -28.27
CA ILE A 43 80.51 21.32 -27.45
C ILE A 43 79.11 21.06 -28.05
N GLY A 44 78.95 21.23 -29.37
CA GLY A 44 77.68 20.96 -30.07
C GLY A 44 77.20 19.51 -29.92
N LYS A 45 78.08 18.52 -30.07
CA LYS A 45 77.75 17.10 -29.82
C LYS A 45 77.36 16.84 -28.36
N LYS A 46 78.03 17.47 -27.39
CA LYS A 46 77.67 17.35 -25.97
C LYS A 46 76.32 17.99 -25.66
N ILE A 47 76.02 19.15 -26.25
CA ILE A 47 74.72 19.81 -26.11
C ILE A 47 73.62 18.93 -26.73
N LEU A 48 73.82 18.42 -27.94
CA LEU A 48 72.84 17.54 -28.60
C LEU A 48 72.60 16.25 -27.80
N ALA A 49 73.66 15.63 -27.28
CA ALA A 49 73.55 14.48 -26.40
C ALA A 49 72.84 14.82 -25.09
N ALA A 50 73.15 15.97 -24.47
CA ALA A 50 72.47 16.44 -23.27
C ALA A 50 70.97 16.68 -23.52
N VAL A 51 70.62 17.36 -24.61
CA VAL A 51 69.23 17.57 -25.03
C VAL A 51 68.53 16.23 -25.26
N GLY A 52 69.16 15.30 -25.99
CA GLY A 52 68.61 13.96 -26.23
C GLY A 52 68.35 13.17 -24.94
N VAL A 53 69.30 13.18 -24.00
CA VAL A 53 69.15 12.53 -22.68
C VAL A 53 68.06 13.23 -21.86
N THR A 54 68.01 14.56 -21.82
CA THR A 54 66.96 15.28 -21.09
C THR A 54 65.58 15.02 -21.68
N THR A 55 65.44 14.97 -23.01
CA THR A 55 64.17 14.64 -23.67
C THR A 55 63.76 13.22 -23.34
N ALA A 56 64.68 12.24 -23.39
CA ALA A 56 64.39 10.86 -23.01
C ALA A 56 63.95 10.73 -21.55
N LEU A 57 64.62 11.44 -20.62
CA LEU A 57 64.25 11.46 -19.21
C LEU A 57 62.89 12.13 -18.98
N LEU A 58 62.57 13.22 -19.68
CA LEU A 58 61.28 13.87 -19.61
C LEU A 58 60.17 12.97 -20.17
N SER A 59 60.37 12.33 -21.32
CA SER A 59 59.42 11.37 -21.89
C SER A 59 59.15 10.19 -20.95
N LEU A 60 60.20 9.65 -20.31
CA LEU A 60 60.04 8.60 -19.30
C LEU A 60 59.27 9.11 -18.07
N PHE A 61 59.59 10.30 -17.58
CA PHE A 61 58.90 10.91 -16.43
C PHE A 61 57.42 11.15 -16.71
N PHE A 62 57.06 11.74 -17.85
CA PHE A 62 55.66 11.95 -18.23
C PHE A 62 54.92 10.63 -18.44
N GLY A 63 55.54 9.63 -19.10
CA GLY A 63 54.95 8.30 -19.25
C GLY A 63 54.71 7.58 -17.93
N LEU A 64 55.64 7.67 -16.97
CA LEU A 64 55.47 7.12 -15.63
C LEU A 64 54.38 7.87 -14.84
N LYS A 65 54.32 9.19 -14.95
CA LYS A 65 53.29 10.03 -14.33
C LYS A 65 51.90 9.68 -14.87
N GLU A 66 51.73 9.58 -16.18
CA GLU A 66 50.47 9.15 -16.81
C GLU A 66 50.09 7.72 -16.41
N GLY A 67 51.05 6.80 -16.39
CA GLY A 67 50.84 5.43 -15.91
C GLY A 67 50.40 5.37 -14.45
N TYR A 68 51.01 6.17 -13.58
CA TYR A 68 50.61 6.29 -12.17
C TYR A 68 49.18 6.80 -12.02
N PHE A 69 48.83 7.92 -12.68
CA PHE A 69 47.47 8.47 -12.62
C PHE A 69 46.43 7.52 -13.20
N PHE A 70 46.76 6.78 -14.25
CA PHE A 70 45.89 5.77 -14.82
C PHE A 70 45.61 4.62 -13.82
N VAL A 71 46.65 4.14 -13.12
CA VAL A 71 46.51 3.10 -12.09
C VAL A 71 45.71 3.63 -10.89
N GLU A 72 46.00 4.85 -10.43
CA GLU A 72 45.30 5.50 -9.33
C GLU A 72 43.81 5.71 -9.66
N GLN A 73 43.48 6.24 -10.84
CA GLN A 73 42.11 6.42 -11.30
C GLN A 73 41.36 5.08 -11.38
N ARG A 74 42.02 4.03 -11.89
CA ARG A 74 41.43 2.69 -11.95
C ARG A 74 41.21 2.09 -10.56
N GLN A 75 42.09 2.37 -9.61
CA GLN A 75 41.92 1.97 -8.21
C GLN A 75 40.72 2.71 -7.57
N GLN A 76 40.64 4.02 -7.74
CA GLN A 76 39.51 4.83 -7.26
C GLN A 76 38.17 4.33 -7.84
N GLN A 77 38.11 4.02 -9.13
CA GLN A 77 36.91 3.46 -9.75
C GLN A 77 36.50 2.11 -9.13
N ARG A 78 37.47 1.23 -8.82
CA ARG A 78 37.20 -0.05 -8.16
C ARG A 78 36.68 0.14 -6.73
N GLU A 79 37.27 1.07 -5.98
CA GLU A 79 36.84 1.38 -4.61
C GLU A 79 35.42 1.97 -4.60
N MET A 80 35.14 2.91 -5.50
CA MET A 80 33.80 3.49 -5.67
C MET A 80 32.76 2.45 -6.10
N PHE A 81 33.12 1.57 -7.04
CA PHE A 81 32.26 0.47 -7.47
C PHE A 81 31.92 -0.47 -6.30
N ALA A 82 32.92 -0.89 -5.53
CA ALA A 82 32.72 -1.74 -4.35
C ALA A 82 31.86 -1.05 -3.28
N ALA A 83 32.08 0.26 -3.07
CA ALA A 83 31.28 1.05 -2.14
C ALA A 83 29.81 1.13 -2.57
N HIS A 84 29.53 1.34 -3.86
CA HIS A 84 28.17 1.35 -4.39
C HIS A 84 27.46 0.00 -4.27
N LEU A 85 28.16 -1.11 -4.54
CA LEU A 85 27.63 -2.45 -4.32
C LEU A 85 27.31 -2.71 -2.85
N SER A 86 28.24 -2.37 -1.95
CA SER A 86 28.01 -2.53 -0.51
C SER A 86 26.86 -1.67 -0.01
N ALA A 87 26.71 -0.45 -0.53
CA ALA A 87 25.59 0.43 -0.20
C ALA A 87 24.26 -0.17 -0.69
N ALA A 88 24.22 -0.69 -1.92
CA ALA A 88 23.03 -1.36 -2.47
C ALA A 88 22.61 -2.56 -1.60
N GLU A 89 23.55 -3.42 -1.22
CA GLU A 89 23.28 -4.57 -0.35
C GLU A 89 22.78 -4.15 1.04
N HIS A 90 23.31 -3.06 1.59
CA HIS A 90 22.84 -2.52 2.86
C HIS A 90 21.39 -2.03 2.77
N PHE A 91 21.06 -1.26 1.73
CA PHE A 91 19.70 -0.74 1.53
C PHE A 91 18.70 -1.85 1.23
N LEU A 92 19.09 -2.90 0.50
CA LEU A 92 18.27 -4.08 0.28
C LEU A 92 17.89 -4.79 1.59
N LYS A 93 18.81 -4.90 2.54
CA LYS A 93 18.53 -5.48 3.88
C LYS A 93 17.53 -4.65 4.69
N LEU A 94 17.44 -3.35 4.40
CA LEU A 94 16.49 -2.43 5.02
C LEU A 94 15.17 -2.30 4.22
N ASP A 95 15.00 -3.10 3.16
CA ASP A 95 13.91 -2.99 2.17
C ASP A 95 13.76 -1.59 1.53
N ASN A 96 14.84 -0.80 1.55
CA ASN A 96 14.89 0.51 0.94
C ASN A 96 15.30 0.40 -0.55
N LEU A 97 14.34 -0.04 -1.38
CA LEU A 97 14.59 -0.35 -2.78
C LEU A 97 14.98 0.88 -3.62
N GLU A 98 14.52 2.08 -3.26
CA GLU A 98 14.85 3.32 -3.98
C GLU A 98 16.35 3.66 -3.87
N TYR A 99 16.90 3.65 -2.65
CA TYR A 99 18.31 3.91 -2.43
C TYR A 99 19.20 2.76 -2.91
N ALA A 100 18.70 1.52 -2.86
CA ALA A 100 19.37 0.38 -3.45
C ALA A 100 19.44 0.49 -4.98
N GLU A 101 18.35 0.89 -5.64
CA GLU A 101 18.31 1.15 -7.08
C GLU A 101 19.31 2.25 -7.47
N ALA A 102 19.30 3.38 -6.76
CA ALA A 102 20.23 4.48 -7.00
C ALA A 102 21.70 4.05 -6.85
N SER A 103 21.99 3.17 -5.89
CA SER A 103 23.35 2.65 -5.65
C SER A 103 23.78 1.66 -6.73
N LEU A 104 22.90 0.75 -7.16
CA LEU A 104 23.17 -0.16 -8.28
C LEU A 104 23.34 0.59 -9.60
N ASN A 105 22.56 1.65 -9.82
CA ASN A 105 22.69 2.48 -11.02
C ASN A 105 24.07 3.15 -11.09
N ARG A 106 24.58 3.69 -9.97
CA ARG A 106 25.95 4.24 -9.91
C ARG A 106 27.02 3.17 -10.13
N ALA A 107 26.79 1.93 -9.70
CA ALA A 107 27.69 0.82 -9.99
C ALA A 107 27.69 0.47 -11.49
N LEU A 108 26.51 0.51 -12.14
CA LEU A 108 26.37 0.32 -13.59
C LEU A 108 27.02 1.45 -14.40
N ASP A 109 26.98 2.70 -13.92
CA ASP A 109 27.69 3.81 -14.58
C ASP A 109 29.21 3.57 -14.66
N ILE A 110 29.77 2.84 -13.69
CA ILE A 110 31.18 2.46 -13.66
C ILE A 110 31.46 1.22 -14.53
N ASN A 111 30.57 0.22 -14.49
CA ASN A 111 30.71 -1.02 -15.25
C ASN A 111 29.41 -1.41 -15.98
N PRO A 112 29.07 -0.77 -17.11
CA PRO A 112 27.76 -0.90 -17.74
C PRO A 112 27.55 -2.25 -18.43
N ASN A 113 28.62 -2.99 -18.72
CA ASN A 113 28.58 -4.28 -19.43
C ASN A 113 28.60 -5.49 -18.48
N ASP A 114 28.53 -5.27 -17.17
CA ASP A 114 28.46 -6.34 -16.17
C ASP A 114 27.05 -6.96 -16.18
N THR A 115 26.91 -8.11 -16.84
CA THR A 115 25.62 -8.78 -17.03
C THR A 115 25.00 -9.25 -15.71
N GLN A 116 25.82 -9.61 -14.72
CA GLN A 116 25.36 -9.98 -13.38
C GLN A 116 24.82 -8.75 -12.63
N LEU A 117 25.48 -7.60 -12.77
CA LEU A 117 24.99 -6.35 -12.20
C LEU A 117 23.71 -5.87 -12.90
N GLN A 118 23.64 -5.99 -14.23
CA GLN A 118 22.42 -5.69 -14.98
C GLN A 118 21.26 -6.58 -14.54
N LEU A 119 21.49 -7.88 -14.31
CA LEU A 119 20.48 -8.79 -13.77
C LEU A 119 20.02 -8.37 -12.38
N ARG A 120 20.95 -8.08 -11.46
CA ARG A 120 20.61 -7.60 -10.10
C ARG A 120 19.76 -6.33 -10.15
N TYR A 121 20.13 -5.37 -11.01
CA TYR A 121 19.38 -4.14 -11.21
C TYR A 121 17.98 -4.40 -11.78
N PHE A 122 17.86 -5.26 -12.80
CA PHE A 122 16.57 -5.69 -13.36
C PHE A 122 15.67 -6.33 -12.29
N LEU A 123 16.18 -7.31 -11.54
CA LEU A 123 15.41 -8.01 -10.50
C LEU A 123 14.94 -7.06 -9.40
N LEU A 124 15.77 -6.10 -9.00
CA LEU A 124 15.40 -5.08 -8.02
C LEU A 124 14.23 -4.22 -8.53
N ARG A 125 14.35 -3.68 -9.75
CA ARG A 125 13.29 -2.84 -10.34
C ARG A 125 12.00 -3.62 -10.54
N ALA A 126 12.10 -4.86 -11.02
CA ALA A 126 10.95 -5.75 -11.18
C ALA A 126 10.26 -5.99 -9.84
N ARG A 127 11.01 -6.31 -8.78
CA ARG A 127 10.47 -6.46 -7.43
C ARG A 127 9.78 -5.20 -6.94
N ASN A 128 10.38 -4.02 -7.12
CA ASN A 128 9.80 -2.76 -6.68
C ASN A 128 8.49 -2.44 -7.40
N LEU A 129 8.44 -2.63 -8.72
CA LEU A 129 7.22 -2.42 -9.50
C LEU A 129 6.13 -3.44 -9.15
N LEU A 130 6.49 -4.72 -9.09
CA LEU A 130 5.56 -5.81 -8.82
C LEU A 130 4.94 -5.69 -7.42
N ARG A 131 5.70 -5.34 -6.37
CA ARG A 131 5.12 -5.19 -5.03
C ARG A 131 4.09 -4.05 -4.94
N GLU A 132 4.23 -3.00 -5.74
CA GLU A 132 3.23 -1.91 -5.82
C GLU A 132 2.03 -2.35 -6.66
N ALA A 133 2.25 -3.07 -7.77
CA ALA A 133 1.19 -3.61 -8.61
C ALA A 133 0.34 -4.66 -7.89
N ASP A 134 0.95 -5.54 -7.09
CA ASP A 134 0.26 -6.53 -6.27
C ASP A 134 -0.66 -5.86 -5.23
N TYR A 135 -0.22 -4.73 -4.67
CA TYR A 135 -0.94 -4.03 -3.60
C TYR A 135 -2.05 -3.12 -4.11
N TYR A 136 -1.76 -2.27 -5.10
CA TYR A 136 -2.73 -1.29 -5.62
C TYR A 136 -3.60 -1.84 -6.75
N GLY A 137 -3.16 -2.88 -7.46
CA GLY A 137 -3.88 -3.45 -8.60
C GLY A 137 -4.30 -2.39 -9.62
N VAL A 138 -5.61 -2.30 -9.90
CA VAL A 138 -6.18 -1.34 -10.87
C VAL A 138 -6.01 0.12 -10.43
N GLN A 139 -5.78 0.39 -9.14
CA GLN A 139 -5.61 1.73 -8.59
C GLN A 139 -4.16 2.25 -8.70
N LEU A 140 -3.22 1.43 -9.19
CA LEU A 140 -1.84 1.84 -9.34
C LEU A 140 -1.74 3.00 -10.36
N PRO A 141 -1.09 4.13 -10.04
CA PRO A 141 -0.95 5.24 -10.97
C PRO A 141 -0.20 4.84 -12.25
N ASP A 142 -0.65 5.36 -13.39
CA ASP A 142 -0.09 5.04 -14.72
C ASP A 142 1.42 5.34 -14.82
N GLU A 143 1.93 6.30 -14.05
CA GLU A 143 3.36 6.65 -13.99
C GLU A 143 4.25 5.47 -13.56
N TYR A 144 3.77 4.62 -12.63
CA TYR A 144 4.49 3.42 -12.23
C TYR A 144 4.52 2.38 -13.35
N MET A 145 3.42 2.29 -14.11
CA MET A 145 3.26 1.36 -15.22
C MET A 145 4.05 1.78 -16.47
N ALA A 146 4.38 3.07 -16.62
CA ALA A 146 5.11 3.60 -17.76
C ALA A 146 6.51 2.98 -17.95
N VAL A 147 7.13 2.49 -16.86
CA VAL A 147 8.46 1.85 -16.88
C VAL A 147 8.39 0.39 -17.36
N MET A 148 7.22 -0.24 -17.30
CA MET A 148 7.05 -1.68 -17.52
C MET A 148 7.53 -2.17 -18.90
N PRO A 149 7.23 -1.51 -20.04
CA PRO A 149 7.66 -1.99 -21.35
C PRO A 149 9.19 -2.02 -21.51
N GLU A 150 9.87 -1.00 -20.99
CA GLU A 150 11.34 -0.95 -20.98
C GLU A 150 11.91 -2.09 -20.14
N LEU A 151 11.33 -2.31 -18.95
CA LEU A 151 11.79 -3.35 -18.04
C LEU A 151 11.62 -4.75 -18.63
N ILE A 152 10.47 -5.04 -19.25
CA ILE A 152 10.22 -6.30 -19.97
C ILE A 152 11.25 -6.50 -21.09
N THR A 153 11.49 -5.46 -21.91
CA THR A 153 12.47 -5.53 -23.01
C THR A 153 13.87 -5.85 -22.48
N ARG A 154 14.30 -5.18 -21.40
CA ARG A 154 15.58 -5.46 -20.73
C ARG A 154 15.64 -6.90 -20.21
N GLY A 155 14.57 -7.38 -19.57
CA GLY A 155 14.51 -8.75 -19.09
C GLY A 155 14.69 -9.78 -20.21
N PHE A 156 14.02 -9.61 -21.35
CA PHE A 156 14.21 -10.50 -22.51
C PHE A 156 15.65 -10.47 -23.04
N SER A 157 16.30 -9.29 -23.08
CA SER A 157 17.71 -9.21 -23.48
C SER A 157 18.65 -9.94 -22.52
N LEU A 158 18.27 -10.03 -21.24
CA LEU A 158 19.06 -10.74 -20.24
C LEU A 158 18.95 -12.26 -20.37
N ILE A 159 17.84 -12.81 -20.88
CA ILE A 159 17.63 -14.26 -21.02
C ILE A 159 18.74 -14.93 -21.84
N GLU A 160 19.31 -14.21 -22.82
CA GLU A 160 20.34 -14.74 -23.73
C GLU A 160 21.69 -15.01 -23.03
N ASN A 161 21.87 -14.56 -21.79
CA ASN A 161 23.09 -14.75 -21.02
C ASN A 161 23.07 -16.07 -20.25
N ASP A 162 24.26 -16.63 -20.02
CA ASP A 162 24.44 -17.86 -19.26
C ASP A 162 24.53 -17.57 -17.75
N PHE A 163 23.38 -17.44 -17.11
CA PHE A 163 23.28 -17.28 -15.66
C PHE A 163 23.21 -18.62 -14.94
N ALA A 164 23.58 -18.63 -13.65
CA ALA A 164 23.32 -19.78 -12.79
C ALA A 164 21.83 -20.11 -12.78
N SER A 165 21.47 -21.39 -12.71
CA SER A 165 20.07 -21.85 -12.85
C SER A 165 19.09 -21.11 -11.93
N HIS A 166 19.53 -20.79 -10.71
CA HIS A 166 18.75 -20.02 -9.75
C HIS A 166 18.47 -18.58 -10.18
N ASP A 167 19.49 -17.90 -10.70
CA ASP A 167 19.37 -16.53 -11.19
C ASP A 167 18.56 -16.47 -12.49
N GLN A 168 18.74 -17.46 -13.37
CA GLN A 168 17.91 -17.64 -14.55
C GLN A 168 16.44 -17.87 -14.17
N ALA A 169 16.16 -18.71 -13.17
CA ALA A 169 14.79 -18.94 -12.69
C ALA A 169 14.12 -17.66 -12.18
N ARG A 170 14.85 -16.84 -11.40
CA ARG A 170 14.34 -15.54 -10.91
C ARG A 170 14.08 -14.53 -12.02
N LEU A 171 14.92 -14.51 -13.05
CA LEU A 171 14.73 -13.69 -14.24
C LEU A 171 13.43 -14.08 -14.95
N LEU A 172 13.26 -15.37 -15.26
CA LEU A 172 12.07 -15.90 -15.93
C LEU A 172 10.80 -15.69 -15.10
N LEU A 173 10.87 -15.94 -13.78
CA LEU A 173 9.79 -15.64 -12.84
C LEU A 173 9.38 -14.16 -12.90
N SER A 174 10.35 -13.25 -12.80
CA SER A 174 10.09 -11.80 -12.81
C SER A 174 9.48 -11.35 -14.13
N LEU A 175 9.95 -11.89 -15.25
CA LEU A 175 9.35 -11.64 -16.57
C LEU A 175 7.92 -12.17 -16.67
N ALA A 176 7.68 -13.42 -16.25
CA ALA A 176 6.35 -14.01 -16.25
C ALA A 176 5.36 -13.15 -15.44
N ARG A 177 5.81 -12.63 -14.29
CA ARG A 177 5.01 -11.71 -13.46
C ARG A 177 4.78 -10.36 -14.11
N LEU A 178 5.81 -9.72 -14.67
CA LEU A 178 5.66 -8.42 -15.34
C LEU A 178 4.68 -8.51 -16.52
N LEU A 179 4.73 -9.59 -17.29
CA LEU A 179 3.86 -9.80 -18.45
C LEU A 179 2.38 -9.95 -18.08
N GLN A 180 2.04 -10.38 -16.86
CA GLN A 180 0.65 -10.44 -16.40
C GLN A 180 0.00 -9.05 -16.28
N TYR A 181 0.83 -8.02 -16.04
CA TYR A 181 0.37 -6.64 -15.91
C TYR A 181 0.47 -5.85 -17.22
N ASP A 182 1.14 -6.39 -18.25
CA ASP A 182 1.20 -5.75 -19.56
C ASP A 182 -0.12 -5.95 -20.33
N ARG A 183 -0.95 -4.90 -20.34
CA ARG A 183 -2.23 -4.89 -21.06
C ARG A 183 -2.09 -5.08 -22.58
N ARG A 184 -0.89 -4.89 -23.14
CA ARG A 184 -0.61 -5.10 -24.58
C ARG A 184 -0.24 -6.56 -24.88
N TRP A 185 0.16 -7.33 -23.88
CA TRP A 185 0.62 -8.70 -24.03
C TRP A 185 -0.54 -9.69 -23.88
N GLN A 186 -0.98 -10.29 -25.00
CA GLN A 186 -2.17 -11.16 -25.04
C GLN A 186 -1.83 -12.64 -25.29
N THR A 187 -0.67 -13.12 -24.82
CA THR A 187 -0.26 -14.52 -25.03
C THR A 187 -0.09 -15.27 -23.70
N PRO A 188 -1.17 -15.86 -23.14
CA PRO A 188 -1.12 -16.64 -21.90
C PRO A 188 -0.11 -17.79 -21.95
N ASP A 189 0.05 -18.43 -23.12
CA ASP A 189 0.98 -19.55 -23.31
C ASP A 189 2.44 -19.16 -23.08
N ALA A 190 2.82 -17.93 -23.43
CA ALA A 190 4.19 -17.43 -23.20
C ALA A 190 4.45 -17.22 -21.71
N VAL A 191 3.46 -16.74 -20.95
CA VAL A 191 3.57 -16.58 -19.49
C VAL A 191 3.65 -17.95 -18.82
N ALA A 192 2.83 -18.91 -19.28
CA ALA A 192 2.84 -20.29 -18.81
C ALA A 192 4.23 -20.94 -18.99
N ALA A 193 4.84 -20.78 -20.17
CA ALA A 193 6.15 -21.32 -20.47
C ALA A 193 7.24 -20.74 -19.56
N LEU A 194 7.24 -19.42 -19.35
CA LEU A 194 8.22 -18.77 -18.46
C LEU A 194 8.14 -19.28 -17.01
N PHE A 195 6.93 -19.48 -16.49
CA PHE A 195 6.76 -20.08 -15.15
C PHE A 195 7.22 -21.53 -15.10
N ALA A 196 6.87 -22.34 -16.11
CA ALA A 196 7.28 -23.73 -16.18
C ALA A 196 8.80 -23.87 -16.27
N ASP A 197 9.46 -23.04 -17.08
CA ASP A 197 10.92 -23.01 -17.22
C ASP A 197 11.60 -22.55 -15.92
N ALA A 198 11.07 -21.52 -15.25
CA ALA A 198 11.54 -21.10 -13.93
C ALA A 198 11.45 -22.25 -12.90
N ARG A 199 10.33 -22.99 -12.90
CA ARG A 199 10.09 -24.13 -12.01
C ARG A 199 10.99 -25.32 -12.33
N ALA A 200 11.34 -25.53 -13.60
CA ALA A 200 12.28 -26.57 -14.02
C ALA A 200 13.72 -26.26 -13.59
N LEU A 201 14.12 -24.99 -13.65
CA LEU A 201 15.45 -24.53 -13.24
C LEU A 201 15.64 -24.50 -11.72
N SER A 202 14.60 -24.13 -10.97
CA SER A 202 14.62 -24.09 -9.50
C SER A 202 13.45 -24.88 -8.89
N PRO A 203 13.54 -26.23 -8.83
CA PRO A 203 12.39 -27.05 -8.45
C PRO A 203 11.95 -27.02 -6.98
N HIS A 204 12.64 -26.28 -6.14
CA HIS A 204 12.38 -26.20 -4.70
C HIS A 204 12.31 -24.75 -4.21
N ASP A 205 12.27 -23.79 -5.14
CA ASP A 205 12.17 -22.37 -4.80
C ASP A 205 10.71 -22.03 -4.45
N ALA A 206 10.52 -21.51 -3.24
CA ALA A 206 9.20 -21.20 -2.70
C ALA A 206 8.52 -20.03 -3.44
N ASP A 207 9.29 -19.05 -3.92
CA ASP A 207 8.75 -17.87 -4.60
C ASP A 207 8.28 -18.26 -6.01
N VAL A 208 9.06 -19.09 -6.71
CA VAL A 208 8.64 -19.68 -7.99
C VAL A 208 7.37 -20.52 -7.81
N ALA A 209 7.32 -21.38 -6.80
CA ALA A 209 6.12 -22.19 -6.53
C ALA A 209 4.90 -21.33 -6.19
N TYR A 210 5.06 -20.31 -5.33
CA TYR A 210 3.97 -19.43 -4.95
C TYR A 210 3.38 -18.66 -6.14
N TRP A 211 4.22 -17.94 -6.89
CA TRP A 211 3.73 -17.11 -7.99
C TRP A 211 3.25 -17.93 -9.18
N TYR A 212 3.84 -19.09 -9.46
CA TYR A 212 3.31 -19.98 -10.48
C TYR A 212 1.96 -20.54 -10.06
N GLY A 213 1.81 -20.95 -8.80
CA GLY A 213 0.55 -21.42 -8.26
C GLY A 213 -0.53 -20.33 -8.30
N GLU A 214 -0.20 -19.11 -7.90
CA GLU A 214 -1.10 -17.96 -7.93
C GLU A 214 -1.58 -17.64 -9.36
N TRP A 215 -0.66 -17.67 -10.33
CA TRP A 215 -0.98 -17.50 -11.75
C TRP A 215 -1.93 -18.59 -12.27
N LEU A 216 -1.67 -19.87 -11.96
CA LEU A 216 -2.52 -21.01 -12.33
C LEU A 216 -3.93 -20.88 -11.75
N MET A 217 -4.04 -20.44 -10.50
CA MET A 217 -5.33 -20.26 -9.82
C MET A 217 -6.14 -19.09 -10.38
N ASN A 218 -5.48 -18.07 -10.94
CA ASN A 218 -6.15 -16.91 -11.53
C ASN A 218 -6.52 -17.13 -13.01
N GLN A 219 -6.18 -18.27 -13.61
CA GLN A 219 -6.66 -18.61 -14.96
C GLN A 219 -8.16 -18.88 -14.99
N ALA A 220 -8.75 -18.81 -16.18
CA ALA A 220 -10.14 -19.16 -16.44
C ALA A 220 -10.21 -20.32 -17.46
N PRO A 221 -10.52 -21.57 -17.03
CA PRO A 221 -10.80 -22.00 -15.65
C PRO A 221 -9.52 -22.09 -14.77
N PRO A 222 -9.66 -22.04 -13.43
CA PRO A 222 -8.55 -22.23 -12.51
C PRO A 222 -7.94 -23.64 -12.63
N ASP A 223 -6.61 -23.74 -12.59
CA ASP A 223 -5.92 -25.03 -12.52
C ASP A 223 -5.58 -25.39 -11.06
N GLU A 224 -6.24 -26.41 -10.52
CA GLU A 224 -6.08 -26.91 -9.15
C GLU A 224 -4.64 -27.29 -8.77
N HIS A 225 -3.76 -27.55 -9.75
CA HIS A 225 -2.34 -27.75 -9.47
C HIS A 225 -1.72 -26.53 -8.75
N GLY A 226 -2.22 -25.32 -9.00
CA GLY A 226 -1.71 -24.13 -8.36
C GLY A 226 -1.91 -24.10 -6.84
N LEU A 227 -2.99 -24.71 -6.32
CA LEU A 227 -3.19 -24.83 -4.87
C LEU A 227 -2.11 -25.69 -4.23
N SER A 228 -1.69 -26.76 -4.91
CA SER A 228 -0.62 -27.64 -4.43
C SER A 228 0.73 -26.89 -4.40
N LEU A 229 1.01 -26.06 -5.40
CA LEU A 229 2.21 -25.23 -5.44
C LEU A 229 2.22 -24.15 -4.36
N MET A 230 1.10 -23.49 -4.10
CA MET A 230 0.99 -22.51 -3.01
C MET A 230 1.16 -23.17 -1.64
N GLN A 231 0.60 -24.36 -1.44
CA GLN A 231 0.84 -25.16 -0.22
C GLN A 231 2.30 -25.57 -0.08
N GLU A 232 2.97 -25.97 -1.18
CA GLU A 232 4.41 -26.23 -1.18
C GLU A 232 5.19 -24.98 -0.74
N ALA A 233 4.89 -23.81 -1.28
CA ALA A 233 5.56 -22.56 -0.91
C ALA A 233 5.45 -22.26 0.59
N VAL A 234 4.27 -22.45 1.18
CA VAL A 234 4.05 -22.31 2.63
C VAL A 234 4.86 -23.35 3.43
N GLN A 235 4.96 -24.60 2.96
CA GLN A 235 5.78 -25.62 3.63
C GLN A 235 7.27 -25.30 3.57
N ARG A 236 7.74 -24.71 2.48
CA ARG A 236 9.16 -24.35 2.28
C ARG A 236 9.56 -23.12 3.08
N GLN A 237 8.70 -22.11 3.14
CA GLN A 237 8.92 -20.86 3.89
C GLN A 237 7.71 -20.57 4.78
N PRO A 238 7.59 -21.28 5.92
CA PRO A 238 6.42 -21.17 6.80
C PRO A 238 6.34 -19.82 7.52
N ASP A 239 7.41 -19.02 7.52
CA ASP A 239 7.50 -17.71 8.13
C ASP A 239 7.21 -16.55 7.16
N ASN A 240 6.81 -16.84 5.92
CA ASN A 240 6.46 -15.83 4.93
C ASN A 240 4.96 -15.49 4.98
N ALA A 241 4.63 -14.30 5.50
CA ALA A 241 3.24 -13.86 5.65
C ALA A 241 2.49 -13.71 4.31
N LEU A 242 3.20 -13.42 3.21
CA LEU A 242 2.60 -13.31 1.87
C LEU A 242 2.01 -14.64 1.43
N TYR A 243 2.73 -15.75 1.66
CA TYR A 243 2.29 -17.07 1.21
C TYR A 243 1.03 -17.54 1.96
N HIS A 244 1.00 -17.32 3.27
CA HIS A 244 -0.20 -17.59 4.09
C HIS A 244 -1.39 -16.72 3.68
N TYR A 245 -1.17 -15.43 3.43
CA TYR A 245 -2.23 -14.53 2.97
C TYR A 245 -2.77 -14.93 1.59
N GLY A 246 -1.88 -15.21 0.63
CA GLY A 246 -2.26 -15.66 -0.70
C GLY A 246 -3.09 -16.95 -0.68
N LEU A 247 -2.66 -17.93 0.12
CA LEU A 247 -3.39 -19.19 0.31
C LEU A 247 -4.77 -18.95 0.93
N GLY A 248 -4.85 -18.12 1.99
CA GLY A 248 -6.12 -17.78 2.64
C GLY A 248 -7.10 -17.07 1.71
N ARG A 249 -6.64 -16.12 0.88
CA ARG A 249 -7.48 -15.47 -0.14
C ARG A 249 -8.04 -16.47 -1.14
N TYR A 250 -7.24 -17.43 -1.58
CA TYR A 250 -7.68 -18.42 -2.55
C TYR A 250 -8.73 -19.36 -1.95
N GLN A 251 -8.48 -19.87 -0.75
CA GLN A 251 -9.44 -20.68 0.01
C GLN A 251 -10.76 -19.93 0.24
N ALA A 252 -10.70 -18.64 0.57
CA ALA A 252 -11.89 -17.80 0.72
C ALA A 252 -12.68 -17.65 -0.61
N ARG A 253 -12.01 -17.51 -1.75
CA ARG A 253 -12.65 -17.45 -3.08
C ARG A 253 -13.39 -18.75 -3.42
N ARG A 254 -12.92 -19.89 -2.90
CA ARG A 254 -13.60 -21.19 -3.00
C ARG A 254 -14.72 -21.41 -1.98
N GLN A 255 -14.96 -20.45 -1.09
CA GLN A 255 -15.91 -20.56 0.02
C GLN A 255 -15.47 -21.58 1.09
N ASP A 256 -14.20 -22.01 1.09
CA ASP A 256 -13.60 -22.87 2.12
C ASP A 256 -13.19 -22.02 3.34
N TYR A 257 -14.15 -21.29 3.92
CA TYR A 257 -13.90 -20.22 4.89
C TYR A 257 -13.18 -20.69 6.16
N ALA A 258 -13.51 -21.87 6.69
CA ALA A 258 -12.86 -22.41 7.88
C ALA A 258 -11.34 -22.59 7.67
N VAL A 259 -10.93 -23.08 6.49
CA VAL A 259 -9.51 -23.25 6.14
C VAL A 259 -8.87 -21.89 5.84
N ALA A 260 -9.58 -21.02 5.12
CA ALA A 260 -9.12 -19.67 4.80
C ALA A 260 -8.77 -18.87 6.05
N ILE A 261 -9.62 -18.94 7.08
CA ILE A 261 -9.45 -18.23 8.35
C ILE A 261 -8.15 -18.63 9.03
N GLU A 262 -7.79 -19.91 9.06
CA GLU A 262 -6.52 -20.35 9.65
C GLU A 262 -5.30 -19.82 8.88
N SER A 263 -5.33 -19.86 7.54
CA SER A 263 -4.27 -19.28 6.71
C SER A 263 -4.12 -17.77 6.95
N LEU A 264 -5.24 -17.03 7.03
CA LEU A 264 -5.22 -15.58 7.33
C LEU A 264 -4.68 -15.30 8.74
N LYS A 265 -5.07 -16.09 9.74
CA LYS A 265 -4.53 -15.97 11.12
C LYS A 265 -3.02 -16.17 11.15
N GLN A 266 -2.48 -17.16 10.43
CA GLN A 266 -1.03 -17.36 10.35
C GLN A 266 -0.32 -16.15 9.75
N ALA A 267 -0.84 -15.58 8.66
CA ALA A 267 -0.26 -14.38 8.06
C ALA A 267 -0.20 -13.19 9.05
N ILE A 268 -1.26 -13.00 9.85
CA ILE A 268 -1.35 -11.95 10.87
C ILE A 268 -0.32 -12.17 11.99
N LEU A 269 -0.21 -13.41 12.50
CA LEU A 269 0.74 -13.77 13.56
C LEU A 269 2.20 -13.60 13.13
N LEU A 270 2.49 -13.72 11.84
CA LEU A 270 3.84 -13.56 11.29
C LEU A 270 4.26 -12.10 11.11
N ARG A 271 3.34 -11.13 11.22
CA ARG A 271 3.61 -9.70 11.00
C ARG A 271 4.86 -9.16 11.74
N PRO A 272 5.09 -9.45 13.03
CA PRO A 272 6.23 -8.90 13.75
C PRO A 272 7.60 -9.44 13.28
N LYS A 273 7.61 -10.53 12.49
CA LYS A 273 8.81 -11.15 11.94
C LYS A 273 9.12 -10.69 10.51
N GLN A 274 8.23 -9.92 9.90
CA GLN A 274 8.39 -9.45 8.53
C GLN A 274 9.26 -8.20 8.49
N HIS A 275 10.18 -8.15 7.53
CA HIS A 275 11.05 -7.00 7.29
C HIS A 275 10.80 -6.35 5.93
N GLU A 276 10.14 -7.06 5.02
CA GLU A 276 9.87 -6.59 3.67
C GLU A 276 8.49 -5.94 3.61
N LEU A 277 8.38 -4.80 2.92
CA LEU A 277 7.14 -4.04 2.80
C LEU A 277 6.00 -4.90 2.24
N GLN A 278 6.30 -5.78 1.28
CA GLN A 278 5.30 -6.64 0.66
C GLN A 278 4.71 -7.65 1.65
N THR A 279 5.53 -8.29 2.48
CA THR A 279 5.05 -9.27 3.46
C THR A 279 4.38 -8.60 4.66
N ILE A 280 4.82 -7.40 5.06
CA ILE A 280 4.13 -6.57 6.05
C ILE A 280 2.74 -6.16 5.52
N ARG A 281 2.65 -5.67 4.28
CA ARG A 281 1.38 -5.34 3.63
C ARG A 281 0.47 -6.57 3.57
N ALA A 282 0.98 -7.74 3.18
CA ALA A 282 0.20 -8.97 3.14
C ALA A 282 -0.38 -9.36 4.51
N ALA A 283 0.38 -9.19 5.61
CA ALA A 283 -0.13 -9.45 6.95
C ALA A 283 -1.22 -8.45 7.39
N ASN A 284 -1.14 -7.19 6.94
CA ASN A 284 -2.19 -6.19 7.20
C ASN A 284 -3.44 -6.46 6.36
N GLU A 285 -3.25 -6.85 5.11
CA GLU A 285 -4.34 -7.27 4.23
C GLU A 285 -5.03 -8.55 4.74
N ALA A 286 -4.28 -9.47 5.34
CA ALA A 286 -4.85 -10.66 5.98
C ALA A 286 -5.79 -10.29 7.14
N GLU A 287 -5.39 -9.34 8.00
CA GLU A 287 -6.24 -8.80 9.07
C GLU A 287 -7.49 -8.14 8.49
N HIS A 288 -7.33 -7.31 7.46
CA HIS A 288 -8.46 -6.68 6.79
C HIS A 288 -9.43 -7.74 6.23
N ALA A 289 -8.92 -8.73 5.49
CA ALA A 289 -9.71 -9.80 4.90
C ALA A 289 -10.43 -10.64 5.95
N LEU A 290 -9.75 -11.03 7.04
CA LEU A 290 -10.35 -11.78 8.14
C LEU A 290 -11.51 -11.01 8.78
N ARG A 291 -11.30 -9.72 9.05
CA ARG A 291 -12.33 -8.85 9.61
C ARG A 291 -13.51 -8.65 8.66
N GLN A 292 -13.26 -8.42 7.37
CA GLN A 292 -14.35 -8.27 6.41
C GLN A 292 -15.15 -9.57 6.27
N ALA A 293 -14.48 -10.73 6.19
CA ALA A 293 -15.16 -12.01 6.15
C ALA A 293 -16.07 -12.21 7.37
N LEU A 294 -15.59 -11.87 8.58
CA LEU A 294 -16.42 -11.90 9.79
C LEU A 294 -17.67 -11.00 9.69
N LEU A 295 -17.49 -9.77 9.22
CA LEU A 295 -18.59 -8.81 9.12
C LEU A 295 -19.59 -9.21 8.02
N ASP A 296 -19.11 -9.63 6.86
CA ASP A 296 -19.93 -10.07 5.74
C ASP A 296 -20.74 -11.31 6.10
N ALA A 297 -20.12 -12.28 6.79
CA ALA A 297 -20.82 -13.44 7.31
C ALA A 297 -21.98 -13.05 8.23
N ASP A 298 -21.73 -12.13 9.16
CA ASP A 298 -22.69 -11.66 10.15
C ASP A 298 -23.87 -10.90 9.51
N THR A 299 -23.68 -10.32 8.32
CA THR A 299 -24.80 -9.76 7.54
C THR A 299 -25.70 -10.82 6.91
N GLN A 300 -25.16 -12.00 6.62
CA GLN A 300 -25.90 -13.10 5.98
C GLN A 300 -26.55 -14.00 7.03
N ASN A 301 -25.77 -14.41 8.03
CA ASN A 301 -26.19 -15.21 9.16
C ASN A 301 -25.60 -14.60 10.43
N GLU A 302 -26.46 -14.20 11.37
CA GLU A 302 -26.01 -13.62 12.62
C GLU A 302 -25.00 -14.54 13.32
N ILE A 303 -23.91 -13.98 13.86
CA ILE A 303 -22.81 -14.76 14.45
C ILE A 303 -23.26 -15.67 15.60
N THR A 304 -24.37 -15.34 16.25
CA THR A 304 -25.03 -16.09 17.32
C THR A 304 -25.93 -17.24 16.80
N GLY A 305 -26.21 -17.28 15.50
CA GLY A 305 -27.07 -18.27 14.84
C GLY A 305 -26.45 -19.67 14.70
N THR A 306 -27.07 -20.55 13.93
CA THR A 306 -26.64 -21.97 13.83
C THR A 306 -25.56 -22.22 12.78
N ASP A 307 -25.50 -21.44 11.70
CA ASP A 307 -24.52 -21.61 10.63
C ASP A 307 -23.76 -20.30 10.37
N PHE A 308 -22.45 -20.32 10.62
CA PHE A 308 -21.53 -19.21 10.39
C PHE A 308 -20.23 -19.80 9.86
N TYR A 309 -20.11 -19.90 8.53
CA TYR A 309 -18.98 -20.52 7.85
C TYR A 309 -18.67 -21.97 8.29
N GLY A 310 -19.69 -22.70 8.77
CA GLY A 310 -19.50 -24.03 9.35
C GLY A 310 -18.69 -24.06 10.65
N LEU A 311 -18.41 -22.91 11.26
CA LEU A 311 -17.68 -22.83 12.54
C LEU A 311 -18.62 -23.16 13.71
N SER A 312 -18.10 -23.93 14.67
CA SER A 312 -18.70 -24.14 15.99
C SER A 312 -18.73 -22.83 16.78
N MET A 313 -19.60 -22.77 17.81
CA MET A 313 -19.69 -21.58 18.68
C MET A 313 -18.35 -21.25 19.34
N SER A 314 -17.60 -22.25 19.78
CA SER A 314 -16.26 -22.07 20.35
C SER A 314 -15.26 -21.48 19.35
N GLU A 315 -15.31 -21.90 18.08
CA GLU A 315 -14.42 -21.39 17.04
C GLU A 315 -14.76 -19.93 16.69
N ARG A 316 -16.05 -19.57 16.67
CA ARG A 316 -16.50 -18.18 16.46
C ARG A 316 -16.01 -17.26 17.57
N ILE A 317 -16.10 -17.72 18.83
CA ILE A 317 -15.62 -16.97 19.99
C ILE A 317 -14.11 -16.74 19.88
N ALA A 318 -13.34 -17.80 19.63
CA ALA A 318 -11.89 -17.72 19.48
C ALA A 318 -11.49 -16.80 18.31
N LEU A 319 -12.26 -16.83 17.22
CA LEU A 319 -12.05 -15.98 16.06
C LEU A 319 -12.34 -14.50 16.36
N ALA A 320 -13.43 -14.20 17.06
CA ALA A 320 -13.75 -12.84 17.48
C ALA A 320 -12.69 -12.28 18.42
N GLU A 321 -12.22 -13.06 19.41
CA GLU A 321 -11.12 -12.70 20.30
C GLU A 321 -9.84 -12.41 19.53
N PHE A 322 -9.45 -13.31 18.62
CA PHE A 322 -8.28 -13.14 17.78
C PHE A 322 -8.35 -11.83 16.96
N ALA A 323 -9.51 -11.56 16.35
CA ALA A 323 -9.73 -10.35 15.57
C ALA A 323 -9.71 -9.07 16.42
N LEU A 324 -10.17 -9.13 17.69
CA LEU A 324 -10.10 -8.01 18.63
C LEU A 324 -8.67 -7.74 19.12
N GLU A 325 -7.85 -8.79 19.28
CA GLU A 325 -6.47 -8.70 19.75
C GLU A 325 -5.52 -8.15 18.67
N HIS A 326 -5.67 -8.64 17.43
CA HIS A 326 -4.74 -8.35 16.34
C HIS A 326 -5.25 -7.29 15.36
N GLY A 327 -6.52 -6.90 15.50
CA GLY A 327 -7.21 -6.00 14.59
C GLY A 327 -7.18 -4.53 15.02
N SER A 328 -7.17 -3.66 14.02
CA SER A 328 -7.47 -2.24 14.20
C SER A 328 -8.89 -2.04 14.74
N SER A 329 -9.00 -1.18 15.76
CA SER A 329 -10.25 -0.81 16.44
C SER A 329 -11.37 -0.47 15.45
N ASN A 330 -12.43 -1.27 15.45
CA ASN A 330 -13.58 -1.10 14.57
C ASN A 330 -14.89 -1.31 15.34
N ARG A 331 -15.78 -0.30 15.33
CA ARG A 331 -17.07 -0.33 16.04
C ARG A 331 -17.94 -1.51 15.64
N ARG A 332 -17.95 -1.89 14.36
CA ARG A 332 -18.76 -3.03 13.87
C ARG A 332 -18.25 -4.34 14.44
N LEU A 333 -16.93 -4.53 14.47
CA LEU A 333 -16.32 -5.72 15.07
C LEU A 333 -16.60 -5.79 16.57
N TRP A 334 -16.55 -4.66 17.28
CA TRP A 334 -16.92 -4.58 18.70
C TRP A 334 -18.39 -4.96 18.93
N LEU A 335 -19.30 -4.49 18.07
CA LEU A 335 -20.73 -4.79 18.20
C LEU A 335 -21.02 -6.28 17.97
N LEU A 336 -20.49 -6.83 16.87
CA LEU A 336 -20.57 -8.25 16.53
C LEU A 336 -20.03 -9.11 17.69
N SER A 337 -18.86 -8.75 18.21
CA SER A 337 -18.24 -9.50 19.31
C SER A 337 -19.03 -9.36 20.61
N ALA A 338 -19.62 -8.19 20.89
CA ALA A 338 -20.46 -7.98 22.07
C ALA A 338 -21.73 -8.84 22.03
N ARG A 339 -22.39 -8.96 20.86
CA ARG A 339 -23.52 -9.88 20.67
C ARG A 339 -23.10 -11.33 20.94
N LEU A 340 -21.99 -11.75 20.35
CA LEU A 340 -21.47 -13.11 20.51
C LEU A 340 -21.15 -13.42 21.98
N PHE A 341 -20.46 -12.52 22.68
CA PHE A 341 -20.11 -12.69 24.09
C PHE A 341 -21.35 -12.70 24.99
N HIS A 342 -22.32 -11.80 24.74
CA HIS A 342 -23.57 -11.80 25.51
C HIS A 342 -24.34 -13.11 25.35
N ALA A 343 -24.48 -13.62 24.11
CA ALA A 343 -25.14 -14.89 23.83
C ALA A 343 -24.46 -16.10 24.50
N ASN A 344 -23.18 -15.97 24.87
CA ASN A 344 -22.39 -17.02 25.50
C ASN A 344 -22.11 -16.74 27.00
N ASN A 345 -22.96 -15.96 27.67
CA ASN A 345 -22.88 -15.64 29.10
C ASN A 345 -21.61 -14.86 29.52
N ARG A 346 -20.87 -14.27 28.57
CA ARG A 346 -19.68 -13.44 28.80
C ARG A 346 -20.04 -11.95 28.87
N HIS A 347 -20.98 -11.62 29.76
CA HIS A 347 -21.62 -10.31 29.78
C HIS A 347 -20.67 -9.15 30.12
N ALA A 348 -19.68 -9.37 30.99
CA ALA A 348 -18.69 -8.35 31.36
C ALA A 348 -17.86 -7.88 30.15
N GLU A 349 -17.53 -8.80 29.24
CA GLU A 349 -16.76 -8.49 28.03
C GLU A 349 -17.61 -7.81 26.98
N ALA A 350 -18.86 -8.26 26.82
CA ALA A 350 -19.85 -7.57 26.00
C ALA A 350 -20.06 -6.12 26.46
N GLU A 351 -20.18 -5.89 27.77
CA GLU A 351 -20.30 -4.55 28.35
C GLU A 351 -19.08 -3.68 28.04
N ALA A 352 -17.87 -4.21 28.21
CA ALA A 352 -16.63 -3.48 27.94
C ALA A 352 -16.57 -3.02 26.47
N LEU A 353 -17.00 -3.84 25.52
CA LEU A 353 -17.08 -3.48 24.11
C LEU A 353 -18.18 -2.44 23.84
N LEU A 354 -19.37 -2.61 24.42
CA LEU A 354 -20.48 -1.67 24.26
C LEU A 354 -20.14 -0.29 24.83
N ARG A 355 -19.41 -0.20 25.94
CA ARG A 355 -18.93 1.07 26.47
C ARG A 355 -17.95 1.77 25.52
N LYS A 356 -17.11 1.04 24.78
CA LYS A 356 -16.26 1.63 23.72
C LYS A 356 -17.07 2.18 22.55
N ILE A 357 -18.23 1.59 22.25
CA ILE A 357 -19.12 2.03 21.18
C ILE A 357 -19.95 3.25 21.62
N LEU A 358 -20.55 3.17 22.80
CA LEU A 358 -21.55 4.12 23.29
C LEU A 358 -20.95 5.31 24.02
N GLY A 359 -19.79 5.14 24.69
CA GLY A 359 -19.20 6.17 25.55
C GLY A 359 -20.22 6.70 26.57
N ASP A 360 -20.31 8.02 26.68
CA ASP A 360 -21.36 8.71 27.41
C ASP A 360 -22.66 8.73 26.59
N TYR A 361 -23.43 7.64 26.72
CA TYR A 361 -24.65 7.44 25.95
C TYR A 361 -25.70 8.53 26.22
N ASN A 362 -26.42 8.92 25.17
CA ASN A 362 -27.43 9.97 25.22
C ASN A 362 -28.50 9.76 24.13
N GLN A 363 -29.40 10.74 23.93
CA GLN A 363 -30.53 10.63 23.00
C GLN A 363 -30.12 10.39 21.53
N ARG A 364 -28.87 10.75 21.17
CA ARG A 364 -28.31 10.51 19.82
C ARG A 364 -27.67 9.14 19.67
N SER A 365 -27.48 8.39 20.76
CA SER A 365 -26.96 7.03 20.69
C SER A 365 -27.90 6.14 19.88
N ASP A 366 -27.28 5.17 19.20
CA ASP A 366 -27.96 4.19 18.38
C ASP A 366 -28.90 3.32 19.23
N LYS A 367 -30.11 3.07 18.72
CA LYS A 367 -31.18 2.41 19.48
C LYS A 367 -30.83 0.95 19.77
N ASP A 368 -30.45 0.21 18.74
CA ASP A 368 -30.19 -1.23 18.83
C ASP A 368 -29.00 -1.50 19.76
N ASN A 369 -27.97 -0.64 19.72
CA ASN A 369 -26.84 -0.71 20.64
C ASN A 369 -27.26 -0.45 22.10
N LEU A 370 -28.19 0.47 22.35
CA LEU A 370 -28.72 0.72 23.70
C LEU A 370 -29.58 -0.44 24.20
N GLU A 371 -30.36 -1.07 23.33
CA GLU A 371 -31.17 -2.25 23.66
C GLU A 371 -30.28 -3.43 24.09
N LEU A 372 -29.24 -3.72 23.30
CA LEU A 372 -28.25 -4.74 23.64
C LEU A 372 -27.52 -4.39 24.94
N PHE A 373 -27.18 -3.11 25.15
CA PHE A 373 -26.53 -2.67 26.38
C PHE A 373 -27.41 -2.85 27.61
N ALA A 374 -28.70 -2.52 27.52
CA ALA A 374 -29.65 -2.78 28.59
C ALA A 374 -29.74 -4.28 28.92
N ALA A 375 -29.86 -5.15 27.91
CA ALA A 375 -29.89 -6.60 28.09
C ALA A 375 -28.62 -7.15 28.77
N VAL A 376 -27.45 -6.63 28.39
CA VAL A 376 -26.16 -6.99 28.99
C VAL A 376 -26.06 -6.54 30.45
N LEU A 377 -26.60 -5.36 30.79
CA LEU A 377 -26.63 -4.87 32.17
C LEU A 377 -27.60 -5.68 33.04
N ASP A 378 -28.76 -6.05 32.49
CA ASP A 378 -29.76 -6.88 33.17
C ASP A 378 -29.20 -8.27 33.52
N ALA A 379 -28.51 -8.90 32.58
CA ALA A 379 -27.88 -10.20 32.80
C ALA A 379 -26.76 -10.17 33.86
N GLN A 380 -26.28 -8.98 34.22
CA GLN A 380 -25.32 -8.75 35.30
C GLN A 380 -25.96 -8.15 36.55
N GLU A 381 -27.29 -8.06 36.61
CA GLU A 381 -28.05 -7.47 37.73
C GLU A 381 -27.72 -5.99 38.01
N LYS A 382 -27.20 -5.26 37.02
CA LYS A 382 -26.88 -3.81 37.09
C LYS A 382 -28.14 -2.96 36.87
N ASN A 383 -29.18 -3.25 37.67
CA ASN A 383 -30.54 -2.75 37.49
C ASN A 383 -30.67 -1.21 37.44
N ALA A 384 -29.84 -0.49 38.21
CA ALA A 384 -29.90 0.97 38.25
C ALA A 384 -29.54 1.61 36.89
N GLU A 385 -28.44 1.19 36.29
CA GLU A 385 -27.99 1.69 34.99
C GLU A 385 -28.89 1.15 33.86
N ALA A 386 -29.29 -0.12 33.93
CA ALA A 386 -30.24 -0.70 32.96
C ALA A 386 -31.55 0.10 32.90
N ASN A 387 -32.08 0.53 34.04
CA ASN A 387 -33.28 1.37 34.11
C ASN A 387 -33.07 2.75 33.48
N GLN A 388 -31.88 3.36 33.64
CA GLN A 388 -31.55 4.64 32.98
C GLN A 388 -31.55 4.48 31.45
N VAL A 389 -30.93 3.40 30.95
CA VAL A 389 -30.91 3.10 29.51
C VAL A 389 -32.32 2.85 28.98
N ARG A 390 -33.17 2.12 29.70
CA ARG A 390 -34.58 1.91 29.32
C ARG A 390 -35.40 3.18 29.32
N GLN A 391 -35.20 4.08 30.28
CA GLN A 391 -35.85 5.39 30.28
C GLN A 391 -35.46 6.20 29.05
N LEU A 392 -34.18 6.16 28.67
CA LEU A 392 -33.69 6.81 27.46
C LEU A 392 -34.31 6.21 26.19
N LEU A 393 -34.40 4.87 26.10
CA LEU A 393 -35.06 4.16 25.01
C LEU A 393 -36.56 4.51 24.93
N ALA A 394 -37.25 4.57 26.06
CA ALA A 394 -38.66 4.96 26.13
C ALA A 394 -38.86 6.40 25.63
N GLN A 395 -38.02 7.35 26.05
CA GLN A 395 -38.05 8.73 25.54
C GLN A 395 -37.80 8.79 24.03
N LYS A 396 -36.87 7.96 23.52
CA LYS A 396 -36.56 7.88 22.09
C LYS A 396 -37.77 7.35 21.31
N HIS A 397 -38.35 6.25 21.76
CA HIS A 397 -39.53 5.64 21.16
C HIS A 397 -40.74 6.59 21.19
N GLU A 398 -40.94 7.30 22.30
CA GLU A 398 -42.00 8.31 22.43
C GLU A 398 -41.85 9.45 21.40
N ARG A 399 -40.62 9.88 21.11
CA ARG A 399 -40.33 10.89 20.08
C ARG A 399 -40.40 10.37 18.65
N GLU A 400 -40.27 9.07 18.44
CA GLU A 400 -40.49 8.43 17.13
C GLU A 400 -41.98 8.38 16.80
N LEU A 401 -42.81 8.05 17.78
CA LEU A 401 -44.26 7.93 17.60
C LEU A 401 -45.00 9.26 17.67
N TYR A 402 -44.53 10.18 18.51
CA TYR A 402 -45.27 11.39 18.85
C TYR A 402 -44.46 12.66 18.61
N GLU A 403 -45.17 13.74 18.33
CA GLU A 403 -44.64 15.10 18.32
C GLU A 403 -45.44 15.95 19.32
N GLU A 404 -44.74 16.84 20.03
CA GLU A 404 -45.33 17.67 21.07
C GLU A 404 -44.90 19.12 20.92
N ILE A 405 -45.88 20.02 21.01
CA ILE A 405 -45.65 21.46 21.05
C ILE A 405 -46.54 22.05 22.15
N LEU A 406 -45.89 22.56 23.19
CA LEU A 406 -46.56 23.35 24.22
C LEU A 406 -46.69 24.81 23.77
N GLU A 407 -45.60 25.40 23.27
CA GLU A 407 -45.55 26.80 22.86
C GLU A 407 -44.71 26.97 21.59
N THR A 408 -45.01 27.99 20.79
CA THR A 408 -44.31 28.34 19.55
C THR A 408 -44.06 29.85 19.47
N GLY A 409 -43.03 30.30 18.75
CA GLY A 409 -42.71 31.72 18.59
C GLY A 409 -41.22 31.98 18.38
N TYR A 410 -40.87 33.18 17.95
CA TYR A 410 -39.48 33.62 17.73
C TYR A 410 -38.98 34.48 18.88
N GLU A 411 -37.68 34.42 19.15
CA GLU A 411 -37.03 35.29 20.13
C GLU A 411 -37.23 36.77 19.73
N GLY A 412 -37.82 37.57 20.62
CA GLY A 412 -38.19 38.97 20.36
C GLY A 412 -39.60 39.20 19.75
N LYS A 413 -40.42 38.15 19.55
CA LYS A 413 -41.84 38.23 19.12
C LYS A 413 -42.78 37.55 20.13
N HIS A 414 -44.09 37.56 19.85
CA HIS A 414 -45.10 36.85 20.64
C HIS A 414 -44.79 35.34 20.72
N ARG A 415 -44.95 34.77 21.92
CA ARG A 415 -44.97 33.32 22.16
C ARG A 415 -46.43 32.88 22.26
N TYR A 416 -46.82 31.95 21.42
CA TYR A 416 -48.17 31.42 21.32
C TYR A 416 -48.29 30.08 22.01
N LYS A 417 -49.41 29.86 22.70
CA LYS A 417 -49.74 28.60 23.34
C LYS A 417 -50.42 27.65 22.36
N VAL A 418 -49.92 26.41 22.27
CA VAL A 418 -50.50 25.34 21.45
C VAL A 418 -51.01 24.21 22.35
N GLY A 419 -50.12 23.59 23.12
CA GLY A 419 -50.49 22.55 24.08
C GLY A 419 -51.06 21.29 23.45
N LEU A 420 -50.39 20.76 22.43
CA LEU A 420 -50.78 19.53 21.75
C LEU A 420 -49.64 18.51 21.74
N LYS A 421 -49.99 17.24 21.97
CA LYS A 421 -49.19 16.06 21.62
C LYS A 421 -49.99 15.24 20.62
N VAL A 422 -49.39 14.91 19.48
CA VAL A 422 -50.04 14.19 18.37
C VAL A 422 -49.22 12.99 17.91
N ALA A 423 -49.86 12.08 17.18
CA ALA A 423 -49.18 11.01 16.46
C ALA A 423 -48.46 11.55 15.21
N LYS A 424 -47.22 11.07 14.97
CA LYS A 424 -46.44 11.40 13.76
C LYS A 424 -46.88 10.59 12.53
N GLN A 425 -47.31 9.35 12.75
CA GLN A 425 -47.92 8.51 11.71
C GLN A 425 -49.42 8.48 11.94
N ASN A 426 -50.19 8.73 10.88
CA ASN A 426 -51.64 8.81 10.93
C ASN A 426 -52.22 8.01 9.75
N GLU A 427 -53.22 7.17 10.01
CA GLU A 427 -53.97 6.47 8.97
C GLU A 427 -55.19 7.31 8.57
N GLY A 428 -55.18 7.90 7.37
CA GLY A 428 -56.29 8.69 6.84
C GLY A 428 -56.03 10.20 6.81
N GLU A 429 -57.10 10.99 6.70
CA GLU A 429 -57.01 12.45 6.69
C GLU A 429 -56.96 13.02 8.11
N GLY A 430 -55.96 13.85 8.38
CA GLY A 430 -55.76 14.56 9.64
C GLY A 430 -54.65 13.98 10.52
N ILE A 431 -54.46 14.59 11.69
CA ILE A 431 -53.53 14.08 12.72
C ILE A 431 -54.26 13.72 14.01
N GLU A 432 -53.94 12.57 14.59
CA GLU A 432 -54.54 12.12 15.85
C GLU A 432 -53.95 12.85 17.05
N VAL A 433 -54.82 13.40 17.90
CA VAL A 433 -54.45 14.03 19.16
C VAL A 433 -54.29 12.96 20.23
N ILE A 434 -53.08 12.82 20.73
CA ILE A 434 -52.76 11.93 21.86
C ILE A 434 -53.03 12.64 23.19
N LYS A 435 -52.77 13.95 23.23
CA LYS A 435 -53.06 14.76 24.42
C LYS A 435 -53.26 16.22 24.04
N ALA A 436 -54.35 16.80 24.54
CA ALA A 436 -54.52 18.24 24.64
C ALA A 436 -54.21 18.67 26.08
N TYR A 437 -53.31 19.63 26.26
CA TYR A 437 -52.85 20.05 27.57
C TYR A 437 -53.87 20.98 28.23
N GLU A 438 -54.31 20.63 29.44
CA GLU A 438 -55.26 21.46 30.19
C GLU A 438 -54.73 22.88 30.39
N GLY A 439 -55.59 23.88 30.20
CA GLY A 439 -55.23 25.29 30.25
C GLY A 439 -54.65 25.87 28.95
N TYR A 440 -54.42 25.05 27.91
CA TYR A 440 -53.98 25.52 26.58
C TYR A 440 -55.17 25.72 25.61
N PRO A 441 -55.02 26.57 24.57
CA PRO A 441 -56.09 26.93 23.64
C PRO A 441 -56.87 25.78 23.03
N PHE A 442 -56.19 24.73 22.59
CA PHE A 442 -56.85 23.58 21.95
C PHE A 442 -57.69 22.79 22.96
N ALA A 443 -57.22 22.59 24.19
CA ALA A 443 -58.02 21.96 25.25
C ALA A 443 -59.24 22.83 25.62
N LYS A 444 -59.07 24.16 25.70
CA LYS A 444 -60.17 25.11 25.95
C LYS A 444 -61.22 25.12 24.84
N ALA A 445 -60.80 24.89 23.59
CA ALA A 445 -61.67 24.72 22.43
C ALA A 445 -62.43 23.38 22.42
N GLY A 446 -62.18 22.49 23.39
CA GLY A 446 -62.87 21.22 23.55
C GLY A 446 -62.19 20.03 22.89
N ILE A 447 -60.92 20.13 22.51
CA ILE A 447 -60.13 19.04 21.94
C ILE A 447 -59.80 18.00 23.00
N GLN A 448 -59.91 16.73 22.62
CA GLN A 448 -59.75 15.57 23.49
C GLN A 448 -58.77 14.57 22.87
N SER A 449 -58.29 13.63 23.70
CA SER A 449 -57.53 12.48 23.21
C SER A 449 -58.38 11.65 22.24
N GLY A 450 -57.81 11.24 21.12
CA GLY A 450 -58.47 10.48 20.06
C GLY A 450 -59.16 11.33 18.99
N ASP A 451 -59.19 12.66 19.12
CA ASP A 451 -59.67 13.54 18.05
C ASP A 451 -58.69 13.55 16.88
N GLN A 452 -59.18 13.54 15.64
CA GLN A 452 -58.37 13.79 14.45
C GLN A 452 -58.52 15.25 14.02
N LEU A 453 -57.43 16.01 13.97
CA LEU A 453 -57.43 17.38 13.47
C LEU A 453 -57.36 17.34 11.94
N LEU A 454 -58.40 17.83 11.28
CA LEU A 454 -58.53 17.78 9.82
C LEU A 454 -58.06 19.09 9.17
N GLU A 455 -58.53 20.23 9.68
CA GLU A 455 -58.21 21.55 9.15
C GLU A 455 -58.03 22.58 10.27
N PHE A 456 -57.06 23.47 10.11
CA PHE A 456 -56.81 24.60 11.00
C PHE A 456 -56.64 25.86 10.16
N ALA A 457 -57.39 26.93 10.47
CA ALA A 457 -57.40 28.16 9.68
C ALA A 457 -57.70 27.93 8.18
N HIS A 458 -58.66 27.05 7.87
CA HIS A 458 -59.01 26.62 6.50
C HIS A 458 -57.89 25.95 5.71
N ARG A 459 -56.86 25.42 6.39
CA ARG A 459 -55.76 24.65 5.78
C ARG A 459 -55.77 23.24 6.33
N LYS A 460 -55.54 22.24 5.46
CA LYS A 460 -55.42 20.84 5.89
C LYS A 460 -54.28 20.66 6.90
N VAL A 461 -54.55 19.85 7.92
CA VAL A 461 -53.58 19.49 8.96
C VAL A 461 -53.00 18.13 8.64
N GLU A 462 -51.72 18.11 8.25
CA GLU A 462 -50.99 16.87 7.92
C GLU A 462 -49.94 16.53 8.99
N ASN A 463 -49.53 17.50 9.79
CA ASN A 463 -48.56 17.40 10.87
C ASN A 463 -48.71 18.61 11.80
N LEU A 464 -47.99 18.65 12.92
CA LEU A 464 -48.04 19.79 13.84
C LEU A 464 -47.56 21.10 13.19
N ARG A 465 -46.70 21.04 12.17
CA ARG A 465 -46.26 22.23 11.42
C ARG A 465 -47.39 22.94 10.68
N SER A 466 -48.41 22.21 10.23
CA SER A 466 -49.63 22.78 9.68
C SER A 466 -50.40 23.65 10.69
N ILE A 467 -50.11 23.51 11.99
CA ILE A 467 -50.76 24.26 13.06
C ILE A 467 -49.87 25.41 13.54
N TRP A 468 -48.64 25.12 13.97
CA TRP A 468 -47.82 26.16 14.63
C TRP A 468 -47.27 27.20 13.66
N VAL A 469 -47.13 26.91 12.37
CA VAL A 469 -46.70 27.92 11.38
C VAL A 469 -47.79 28.98 11.16
N PRO A 470 -49.06 28.61 10.82
CA PRO A 470 -50.11 29.61 10.65
C PRO A 470 -50.49 30.36 11.91
N ILE A 471 -50.30 29.78 13.11
CA ILE A 471 -50.58 30.47 14.38
C ILE A 471 -49.87 31.83 14.47
N ASN A 472 -48.66 31.93 13.92
CA ASN A 472 -47.87 33.17 13.94
C ASN A 472 -48.46 34.32 13.08
N ASP A 473 -49.44 34.02 12.22
CA ASP A 473 -50.10 35.01 11.37
C ASP A 473 -51.25 35.74 12.10
N PHE A 474 -51.59 35.30 13.31
CA PHE A 474 -52.72 35.81 14.08
C PHE A 474 -52.30 36.62 15.32
N SER A 475 -53.10 37.61 15.69
CA SER A 475 -52.96 38.35 16.95
C SER A 475 -53.55 37.54 18.11
N PRO A 476 -52.99 37.61 19.33
CA PRO A 476 -53.62 37.04 20.51
C PRO A 476 -55.06 37.55 20.69
N GLY A 477 -55.97 36.66 21.07
CA GLY A 477 -57.41 36.90 21.15
C GLY A 477 -58.18 36.66 19.85
N THR A 478 -57.51 36.24 18.76
CA THR A 478 -58.19 35.92 17.49
C THR A 478 -58.87 34.56 17.56
N ASP A 479 -60.14 34.51 17.16
CA ASP A 479 -60.90 33.28 16.94
C ASP A 479 -60.49 32.62 15.61
N VAL A 480 -59.94 31.42 15.66
CA VAL A 480 -59.49 30.67 14.48
C VAL A 480 -60.31 29.38 14.31
N PRO A 481 -60.89 29.12 13.13
CA PRO A 481 -61.67 27.92 12.89
C PRO A 481 -60.79 26.67 12.87
N LEU A 482 -61.28 25.61 13.49
CA LEU A 482 -60.67 24.29 13.58
C LEU A 482 -61.70 23.23 13.22
N LYS A 483 -61.39 22.35 12.28
CA LYS A 483 -62.23 21.20 11.90
C LYS A 483 -61.59 19.93 12.43
N ILE A 484 -62.37 19.11 13.12
CA ILE A 484 -61.92 17.84 13.68
C ILE A 484 -62.86 16.70 13.31
N ARG A 485 -62.40 15.46 13.53
CA ARG A 485 -63.22 14.25 13.54
C ARG A 485 -63.11 13.58 14.90
N ARG A 486 -64.26 13.31 15.53
CA ARG A 486 -64.37 12.59 16.80
C ARG A 486 -65.20 11.34 16.57
N GLY A 487 -64.58 10.16 16.64
CA GLY A 487 -65.21 8.92 16.18
C GLY A 487 -65.57 9.01 14.69
N ASN A 488 -66.87 8.94 14.38
CA ASN A 488 -67.38 9.05 13.00
C ASN A 488 -67.97 10.42 12.65
N GLU A 489 -67.93 11.40 13.57
CA GLU A 489 -68.54 12.71 13.39
C GLU A 489 -67.50 13.79 13.12
N GLU A 490 -67.76 14.66 12.14
CA GLU A 490 -66.96 15.86 11.89
C GLU A 490 -67.54 17.07 12.64
N LEU A 491 -66.69 17.76 13.41
CA LEU A 491 -67.07 18.90 14.24
C LEU A 491 -66.29 20.14 13.81
N SER A 492 -66.96 21.28 13.81
CA SER A 492 -66.34 22.60 13.62
C SER A 492 -66.25 23.31 14.96
N LEU A 493 -65.02 23.61 15.38
CA LEU A 493 -64.68 24.27 16.64
C LEU A 493 -63.97 25.60 16.35
N THR A 494 -63.82 26.42 17.40
CA THR A 494 -63.07 27.67 17.35
C THR A 494 -61.99 27.64 18.42
N VAL A 495 -60.73 27.87 18.01
CA VAL A 495 -59.58 28.01 18.91
C VAL A 495 -59.25 29.49 19.04
N ILE A 496 -59.19 29.98 20.28
CA ILE A 496 -58.75 31.35 20.58
C ILE A 496 -57.22 31.35 20.68
N ILE A 497 -56.54 32.12 19.86
CA ILE A 497 -55.07 32.23 19.89
C ILE A 497 -54.64 32.97 21.17
N GLU A 498 -53.76 32.38 21.97
CA GLU A 498 -53.27 32.94 23.24
C GLU A 498 -51.75 33.13 23.27
#